data_AF-A0A7J5DPK2-F1
#
_entry.id   AF-A0A7J5DPK2-F1
#
_cell.length_a   1.000
_cell.length_b   1.000
_cell.length_c   1.000
_cell.angle_alpha   90.00
_cell.angle_beta   90.00
_cell.angle_gamma   90.00
#
_symmetry.space_group_name_H-M   'P 1'
#
loop_
_entity.id
_entity.type
_entity.pdbx_description
1 polymer ?
#
loop_
_entity_poly.entity_id
_entity_poly.type
_entity_poly.pdbx_seq_one_letter_code
_entity_poly.pdbx_strand_id
1 'polypeptide(L)' 'MAHNTVDPATVTPETAAQIRTWRCDEDFSWRAVARAASDLWGSGRGSNQLYGEDLCVAAAKVLGEDPRREPWN' A
#
# COMPACT_ATOMS: atom_id res chain seq x y z
N MET A 1 4.93 11.47 -10.46
CA MET A 1 3.79 12.30 -10.05
C MET A 1 3.12 11.55 -8.93
N ALA A 2 2.87 12.17 -7.76
CA ALA A 2 2.11 11.50 -6.70
C ALA A 2 0.66 11.41 -7.16
N HIS A 3 0.22 10.22 -7.54
CA HIS A 3 -1.20 9.98 -7.73
C HIS A 3 -1.82 10.02 -6.32
N ASN A 4 -2.86 10.81 -6.12
CA ASN A 4 -3.44 11.01 -4.80
C ASN A 4 -4.67 10.11 -4.64
N THR A 5 -4.50 8.80 -4.93
CA THR A 5 -5.64 7.87 -4.89
C THR A 5 -5.95 7.35 -3.49
N VAL A 6 -5.01 7.53 -2.56
CA VAL A 6 -5.09 7.16 -1.14
C VAL A 6 -4.76 8.40 -0.32
N ASP A 7 -5.64 8.76 0.63
CA ASP A 7 -5.29 9.74 1.67
C ASP A 7 -4.52 9.00 2.78
N PRO A 8 -3.25 9.34 3.04
CA PRO A 8 -2.47 8.71 4.11
C PRO A 8 -3.12 8.83 5.49
N ALA A 9 -3.92 9.87 5.73
CA ALA A 9 -4.64 10.03 6.99
C ALA A 9 -5.72 8.95 7.21
N THR A 10 -6.13 8.24 6.16
CA THR A 10 -7.08 7.12 6.24
C THR A 10 -6.41 5.77 6.44
N VAL A 11 -5.08 5.69 6.32
CA VAL A 11 -4.31 4.47 6.55
C VAL A 11 -3.91 4.42 8.02
N THR A 12 -4.52 3.53 8.79
CA THR A 12 -4.16 3.32 10.20
C THR A 12 -2.81 2.60 10.32
N PRO A 13 -2.12 2.67 11.49
CA PRO A 13 -0.87 1.92 11.71
C PRO A 13 -1.02 0.40 11.50
N GLU A 14 -2.14 -0.20 11.89
CA GLU A 14 -2.42 -1.62 11.68
C GLU A 14 -2.57 -1.94 10.19
N THR A 15 -3.26 -1.08 9.45
CA THR A 15 -3.42 -1.17 8.00
C THR A 15 -2.06 -1.05 7.31
N ALA A 16 -1.24 -0.10 7.74
CA ALA A 16 0.11 0.11 7.22
C ALA A 16 1.02 -1.10 7.46
N ALA A 17 0.98 -1.70 8.66
CA ALA A 17 1.72 -2.91 8.97
C ALA A 17 1.30 -4.10 8.09
N GLN A 18 0.00 -4.26 7.82
CA GLN A 18 -0.49 -5.29 6.92
C GLN A 18 -0.02 -5.09 5.48
N ILE A 19 -0.09 -3.84 4.97
CA ILE A 19 0.40 -3.49 3.63
C ILE A 19 1.91 -3.75 3.52
N ARG A 20 2.68 -3.40 4.55
CA ARG A 20 4.12 -3.69 4.62
C ARG A 20 4.38 -5.19 4.55
N THR A 21 3.64 -6.00 5.31
CA THR A 21 3.78 -7.46 5.31
C THR A 21 3.57 -8.02 3.90
N TRP A 22 2.47 -7.64 3.23
CA TRP A 22 2.22 -8.05 1.85
C TRP A 22 3.35 -7.64 0.91
N ARG A 23 3.76 -6.37 0.95
CA ARG A 23 4.72 -5.84 -0.01
C ARG A 23 6.15 -6.36 0.21
N CYS A 24 6.57 -6.47 1.46
CA CYS A 24 7.97 -6.64 1.85
C CYS A 24 8.31 -8.06 2.30
N ASP A 25 7.34 -8.76 2.92
CA ASP A 25 7.58 -10.07 3.50
C ASP A 25 6.94 -11.19 2.65
N GLU A 26 5.86 -10.89 1.91
CA GLU A 26 5.15 -11.84 1.03
C GLU A 26 5.38 -11.58 -0.49
N ASP A 27 6.24 -10.63 -0.85
CA ASP A 27 6.59 -10.28 -2.24
C ASP A 27 5.39 -9.90 -3.14
N PHE A 28 4.34 -9.31 -2.57
CA PHE A 28 3.21 -8.86 -3.37
C PHE A 28 3.64 -7.72 -4.30
N SER A 29 3.34 -7.87 -5.59
CA SER A 29 3.36 -6.74 -6.52
C SER A 29 2.35 -5.67 -6.10
N TRP A 30 2.52 -4.42 -6.55
CA TRP A 30 1.54 -3.36 -6.29
C TRP A 30 0.12 -3.72 -6.73
N ARG A 31 -0.04 -4.45 -7.85
CA ARG A 31 -1.35 -4.94 -8.29
C ARG A 31 -1.96 -5.95 -7.31
N ALA A 32 -1.13 -6.81 -6.72
CA ALA A 32 -1.56 -7.79 -5.72
C ALA A 32 -1.94 -7.08 -4.41
N VAL A 33 -1.17 -6.08 -3.96
CA VAL A 33 -1.52 -5.22 -2.82
C VAL A 33 -2.87 -4.54 -3.04
N ALA A 34 -3.07 -3.92 -4.21
CA ALA A 34 -4.32 -3.28 -4.58
C ALA A 34 -5.52 -4.25 -4.51
N ARG A 35 -5.33 -5.46 -5.04
CA ARG A 35 -6.36 -6.50 -5.02
C ARG A 35 -6.67 -6.95 -3.59
N ALA A 36 -5.66 -7.26 -2.80
CA ALA A 36 -5.83 -7.68 -1.41
C ALA A 36 -6.52 -6.59 -0.57
N ALA A 37 -6.12 -5.33 -0.73
CA ALA A 37 -6.76 -4.20 -0.08
C ALA A 37 -8.22 -4.00 -0.53
N SER A 38 -8.51 -4.20 -1.82
CA SER A 38 -9.87 -4.11 -2.34
C SER A 38 -10.77 -5.23 -1.81
N ASP A 39 -10.24 -6.46 -1.73
CA ASP A 39 -10.96 -7.62 -1.23
C ASP A 39 -11.16 -7.55 0.29
N LEU A 40 -10.18 -7.02 1.04
CA LEU A 40 -10.23 -6.93 2.50
C LEU A 40 -10.98 -5.70 3.03
N TRP A 41 -10.80 -4.53 2.40
CA TRP A 41 -11.33 -3.24 2.87
C TRP A 41 -12.35 -2.60 1.93
N GLY A 42 -12.67 -3.23 0.80
CA GLY A 42 -13.80 -2.83 -0.05
C GLY A 42 -13.58 -1.55 -0.87
N SER A 43 -12.34 -1.18 -1.20
CA SER A 43 -12.03 0.10 -1.86
C SER A 43 -12.53 0.24 -3.31
N GLY A 44 -13.07 -0.83 -3.91
CA GLY A 44 -13.61 -0.83 -5.28
C GLY A 44 -12.57 -0.60 -6.39
N ARG A 45 -11.27 -0.48 -6.05
CA ARG A 45 -10.18 -0.17 -6.99
C ARG A 45 -9.60 -1.41 -7.66
N GLY A 46 -9.97 -2.61 -7.17
CA GLY A 46 -9.51 -3.90 -7.71
C GLY A 46 -7.98 -4.00 -7.72
N SER A 47 -7.42 -4.60 -8.76
CA SER A 47 -5.96 -4.74 -8.94
C SER A 47 -5.30 -3.52 -9.61
N ASN A 48 -5.79 -2.31 -9.37
CA ASN A 48 -5.24 -1.09 -9.97
C ASN A 48 -3.81 -0.83 -9.45
N GLN A 49 -2.83 -0.82 -10.35
CA GLN A 49 -1.42 -0.68 -10.00
C GLN A 49 -1.12 0.63 -9.25
N LEU A 50 -1.63 1.77 -9.73
CA LEU A 50 -1.36 3.08 -9.13
C LEU A 50 -1.94 3.15 -7.71
N TYR A 51 -3.12 2.54 -7.51
CA TYR A 51 -3.71 2.45 -6.17
C TYR A 51 -2.86 1.61 -5.22
N GLY A 52 -2.32 0.49 -5.69
CA GLY A 52 -1.42 -0.35 -4.90
C GLY A 52 -0.10 0.34 -4.55
N GLU A 53 0.47 1.10 -5.48
CA GLU A 53 1.66 1.91 -5.25
C GLU A 53 1.39 3.00 -4.21
N ASP A 54 0.28 3.74 -4.36
CA ASP A 54 -0.13 4.79 -3.41
C ASP A 54 -0.36 4.21 -2.00
N LEU A 55 -0.95 3.01 -1.89
CA LEU A 55 -1.10 2.28 -0.62
C LEU A 55 0.26 1.99 0.03
N CYS A 56 1.23 1.49 -0.75
CA CYS A 56 2.58 1.21 -0.24
C CYS A 56 3.27 2.50 0.24
N VAL A 57 3.14 3.58 -0.53
CA VAL A 57 3.71 4.90 -0.17
C VAL A 57 3.08 5.46 1.10
N ALA A 58 1.75 5.37 1.24
CA ALA A 58 1.04 5.80 2.44
C ALA A 58 1.45 4.95 3.65
N ALA A 59 1.50 3.62 3.51
CA ALA A 59 1.91 2.72 4.58
C ALA A 59 3.34 3.02 5.07
N ALA A 60 4.31 3.15 4.16
CA ALA A 60 5.68 3.49 4.51
C ALA A 60 5.76 4.81 5.30
N LYS A 61 5.02 5.85 4.85
CA LYS A 61 4.97 7.14 5.56
C LYS A 61 4.38 7.03 6.96
N VAL A 62 3.31 6.25 7.14
CA VAL A 62 2.69 6.01 8.45
C VAL A 62 3.65 5.28 9.39
N LEU A 63 4.45 4.35 8.86
CA LEU A 63 5.45 3.60 9.62
C LEU A 63 6.79 4.35 9.81
N GLY A 64 6.95 5.53 9.20
CA GLY A 64 8.19 6.30 9.25
C GLY A 64 9.33 5.72 8.40
N GLU A 65 9.00 4.87 7.42
CA GLU A 65 9.95 4.24 6.48
C GLU A 65 10.04 5.01 5.15
N ASP A 66 11.11 4.81 4.37
CA ASP A 66 11.27 5.40 3.03
C ASP A 66 10.75 4.44 1.94
N PRO A 67 9.62 4.74 1.26
CA PRO A 67 9.03 3.85 0.26
C PRO A 67 9.89 3.67 -1.00
N ARG A 68 10.95 4.47 -1.21
CA ARG A 68 11.83 4.37 -2.38
C ARG A 68 13.03 3.45 -2.15
N ARG A 69 13.19 2.93 -0.94
CA ARG A 69 14.30 2.05 -0.55
C ARG A 69 13.77 0.67 -0.21
N GLU A 70 14.67 -0.32 -0.25
CA GLU A 70 14.38 -1.63 0.31
C GLU A 70 13.84 -1.47 1.75
N PRO A 71 12.81 -2.23 2.13
CA PRO A 71 12.24 -3.38 1.40
C PRO A 71 11.10 -3.06 0.41
N TRP A 72 10.71 -1.79 0.23
CA TRP A 72 9.51 -1.41 -0.53
C TRP A 72 9.70 -1.43 -2.05
N ASN A 73 10.93 -1.29 -2.54
CA ASN A 73 11.26 -1.10 -3.95
C ASN A 73 12.31 -2.09 -4.43
#